data_AF-A0A3S1QY13-F1
#
_entry.id   AF-A0A3S1QY13-F1
#
_cell.length_a   1.000
_cell.length_b   1.000
_cell.length_c   1.000
_cell.angle_alpha   90.00
_cell.angle_beta   90.00
_cell.angle_gamma   90.00
#
_symmetry.space_group_name_H-M   'P 1'
#
loop_
_entity.id
_entity.type
_entity.pdbx_description
1 polymer ?
#
loop_
_entity_poly.entity_id
_entity_poly.type
_entity_poly.pdbx_seq_one_letter_code
_entity_poly.pdbx_strand_id
1 'polypeptide(L)'
;VFWKVTFNAIRIGLLTATVSLILAIPVGYYLVYISRSQVILYLILITWFSSYLVRIYAWRTLLGTNGVLNTVLLQLGLIDHPLEALLFNSFAVTITLVHVYLPFCILLVVASLSEIKRDLIDAARDLGT
;
A
#
# COMPACT_ATOMS: atom_id res chain seq x y z
N VAL A 1 -29.84 7.43 -0.15
CA VAL A 1 -28.71 7.30 0.81
C VAL A 1 -27.82 6.11 0.44
N PHE A 2 -28.35 4.89 0.28
CA PHE A 2 -27.59 3.70 -0.15
C PHE A 2 -26.66 3.94 -1.35
N TRP A 3 -27.17 4.47 -2.46
CA TRP A 3 -26.37 4.75 -3.66
C TRP A 3 -25.12 5.62 -3.43
N LYS A 4 -25.20 6.64 -2.56
CA LYS A 4 -24.07 7.53 -2.26
C LYS A 4 -22.97 6.77 -1.49
N VAL A 5 -23.36 5.93 -0.55
CA VAL A 5 -22.43 5.11 0.25
C VAL A 5 -21.75 4.07 -0.65
N THR A 6 -22.52 3.40 -1.52
CA THR A 6 -21.98 2.44 -2.49
C THR A 6 -20.96 3.09 -3.42
N PHE A 7 -21.27 4.26 -3.98
CA PHE A 7 -20.34 4.96 -4.87
C PHE A 7 -19.04 5.37 -4.17
N ASN A 8 -19.14 5.86 -2.91
CA ASN A 8 -17.95 6.17 -2.12
C ASN A 8 -17.11 4.92 -1.83
N ALA A 9 -17.73 3.79 -1.50
CA ALA A 9 -17.01 2.53 -1.25
C ALA A 9 -16.28 2.05 -2.51
N ILE A 10 -16.94 2.12 -3.68
CA ILE A 10 -16.32 1.79 -4.97
C ILE A 10 -15.14 2.72 -5.25
N ARG A 11 -15.30 4.03 -5.05
CA ARG A 11 -14.23 5.01 -5.26
C ARG A 11 -13.01 4.74 -4.37
N ILE A 12 -13.24 4.47 -3.09
CA ILE A 12 -12.16 4.16 -2.12
C ILE A 12 -11.48 2.84 -2.50
N GLY A 13 -12.27 1.81 -2.84
CA GLY A 13 -11.75 0.50 -3.26
C GLY A 13 -10.90 0.59 -4.53
N LEU A 14 -11.38 1.32 -5.54
CA LEU A 14 -10.65 1.55 -6.79
C LEU A 14 -9.34 2.29 -6.53
N LEU A 15 -9.37 3.39 -5.76
CA LEU A 15 -8.17 4.16 -5.43
C LEU A 15 -7.17 3.31 -4.65
N THR A 16 -7.63 2.53 -3.67
CA THR A 16 -6.80 1.61 -2.91
C THR A 16 -6.13 0.58 -3.81
N ALA A 17 -6.90 -0.05 -4.72
CA ALA A 17 -6.39 -1.07 -5.63
C ALA A 17 -5.37 -0.49 -6.63
N THR A 18 -5.64 0.69 -7.20
CA THR A 18 -4.73 1.36 -8.12
C THR A 18 -3.42 1.73 -7.41
N VAL A 19 -3.50 2.34 -6.22
CA VAL A 19 -2.30 2.76 -5.48
C VAL A 19 -1.49 1.56 -5.02
N SER A 20 -2.13 0.52 -4.46
CA SER A 20 -1.42 -0.68 -4.03
C SER A 20 -0.73 -1.40 -5.19
N LEU A 21 -1.38 -1.47 -6.36
CA LEU A 21 -0.80 -2.07 -7.56
C LEU A 21 0.40 -1.27 -8.07
N ILE A 22 0.27 0.06 -8.19
CA ILE A 22 1.36 0.94 -8.63
C ILE A 22 2.59 0.78 -7.73
N LEU A 23 2.39 0.64 -6.42
CA LEU A 23 3.49 0.43 -5.47
C LEU A 23 4.02 -1.01 -5.48
N ALA A 24 3.17 -2.00 -5.70
CA ALA A 24 3.56 -3.41 -5.72
C ALA A 24 4.41 -3.77 -6.95
N ILE A 25 4.15 -3.17 -8.11
CA ILE A 25 4.91 -3.42 -9.36
C ILE A 25 6.42 -3.19 -9.21
N PRO A 26 6.91 -2.00 -8.80
CA PRO A 26 8.35 -1.77 -8.68
C PRO A 26 9.01 -2.65 -7.62
N VAL A 27 8.31 -2.91 -6.51
CA VAL A 27 8.80 -3.81 -5.46
C VAL A 27 8.88 -5.25 -5.97
N GLY A 28 7.87 -5.74 -6.66
CA GLY A 28 7.84 -7.07 -7.26
C GLY A 28 8.92 -7.25 -8.33
N TYR A 29 9.10 -6.25 -9.20
CA TYR A 29 10.19 -6.24 -10.19
C TYR A 29 11.57 -6.33 -9.53
N TYR A 30 11.81 -5.54 -8.48
CA TYR A 30 13.05 -5.57 -7.73
C TYR A 30 13.31 -6.94 -7.07
N LEU A 31 12.27 -7.55 -6.50
CA LEU A 31 12.37 -8.85 -5.85
C LEU A 31 12.69 -9.97 -6.85
N VAL A 32 12.02 -9.99 -8.01
CA VAL A 32 12.17 -11.06 -9.00
C VAL A 32 13.48 -10.94 -9.79
N TYR A 33 13.81 -9.75 -10.29
CA TYR A 33 14.91 -9.60 -11.26
C TYR A 33 16.24 -9.13 -10.66
N ILE A 34 16.21 -8.36 -9.57
CA ILE A 34 17.42 -7.75 -8.97
C ILE A 34 17.90 -8.53 -7.75
N SER A 35 17.11 -8.55 -6.68
CA SER A 35 17.53 -9.14 -5.40
C SER A 35 17.55 -10.67 -5.44
N ARG A 36 16.51 -11.30 -6.03
CA ARG A 36 16.27 -12.76 -6.05
C ARG A 36 16.20 -13.40 -4.65
N SER A 37 16.20 -12.60 -3.59
CA SER A 37 16.13 -13.08 -2.21
C SER A 37 14.69 -13.26 -1.77
N GLN A 38 14.30 -14.51 -1.54
CA GLN A 38 13.00 -14.85 -0.94
C GLN A 38 12.86 -14.31 0.49
N VAL A 39 13.98 -14.03 1.18
CA VAL A 39 13.97 -13.52 2.56
C VAL A 39 13.26 -12.16 2.64
N ILE A 40 13.49 -11.27 1.67
CA ILE A 40 12.86 -9.94 1.67
C ILE A 40 11.35 -10.07 1.46
N LEU A 41 10.91 -10.98 0.58
CA LEU A 41 9.49 -11.29 0.41
C LEU A 41 8.88 -11.82 1.71
N TYR A 42 9.55 -12.76 2.40
CA TYR A 42 9.06 -13.28 3.68
C TYR A 42 8.98 -12.21 4.77
N LEU A 43 9.93 -11.25 4.82
CA LEU A 43 9.88 -10.11 5.74
C LEU A 43 8.70 -9.17 5.44
N ILE A 44 8.33 -9.00 4.18
CA ILE A 44 7.14 -8.23 3.81
C ILE A 44 5.89 -9.01 4.23
N LEU A 45 5.84 -10.32 3.97
CA LEU A 45 4.69 -11.16 4.29
C LEU A 45 4.48 -11.35 5.79
N ILE A 46 5.53 -11.43 6.61
CA ILE A 46 5.37 -11.58 8.06
C ILE A 46 4.67 -10.36 8.69
N THR A 47 4.92 -9.16 8.16
CA THR A 47 4.18 -7.96 8.59
C THR A 47 2.70 -8.02 8.25
N TRP A 48 2.33 -8.85 7.26
CA TRP A 48 0.96 -9.04 6.79
C TRP A 48 0.13 -10.02 7.62
N PHE A 49 0.75 -10.89 8.43
CA PHE A 49 0.01 -11.84 9.29
C PHE A 49 -0.58 -11.26 10.59
N SER A 50 -0.41 -9.96 10.87
CA SER A 50 -1.04 -9.32 12.03
C SER A 50 -2.56 -9.21 11.93
N SER A 51 -3.24 -9.25 13.07
CA SER A 51 -4.72 -9.16 13.18
C SER A 51 -5.26 -7.86 12.58
N TYR A 52 -6.31 -8.01 11.77
CA TYR A 52 -6.99 -6.89 11.11
C TYR A 52 -7.47 -5.82 12.10
N LEU A 53 -8.03 -6.23 13.24
CA LEU A 53 -8.49 -5.28 14.27
C LEU A 53 -7.35 -4.51 14.90
N VAL A 54 -6.22 -5.17 15.18
CA VAL A 54 -5.03 -4.53 15.75
C VAL A 54 -4.52 -3.44 14.82
N ARG A 55 -4.50 -3.70 13.50
CA ARG A 55 -4.13 -2.69 12.51
C ARG A 55 -5.07 -1.50 12.48
N ILE A 56 -6.38 -1.74 12.52
CA ILE A 56 -7.37 -0.64 12.57
C ILE A 56 -7.13 0.25 13.79
N TYR A 57 -6.95 -0.34 14.97
CA TYR A 57 -6.71 0.44 16.18
C TYR A 57 -5.36 1.15 16.16
N ALA A 58 -4.30 0.53 15.64
CA ALA A 58 -3.00 1.16 15.47
C ALA A 58 -3.08 2.38 14.54
N TRP A 59 -3.70 2.25 13.37
CA TRP A 59 -3.91 3.36 12.44
C TRP A 59 -4.84 4.43 13.02
N ARG A 60 -5.88 4.04 13.75
CA ARG A 60 -6.75 4.98 14.48
C ARG A 60 -5.98 5.81 15.49
N THR A 61 -5.05 5.20 16.24
CA THR A 61 -4.20 5.89 17.20
C THR A 61 -3.18 6.79 16.50
N LEU A 62 -2.55 6.31 15.41
CA LEU A 62 -1.57 7.09 14.63
C LEU A 62 -2.18 8.33 13.97
N LEU A 63 -3.41 8.19 13.44
CA LEU A 63 -4.18 9.26 12.78
C LEU A 63 -5.06 10.04 13.77
N GLY A 64 -4.91 9.74 15.06
CA GLY A 64 -5.59 10.43 16.15
C GLY A 64 -5.29 11.93 16.18
N THR A 65 -6.14 12.71 16.83
CA THR A 65 -5.91 14.15 17.05
C THR A 65 -4.58 14.41 17.76
N ASN A 66 -4.22 13.54 18.72
CA ASN A 66 -2.92 13.53 19.42
C ASN A 66 -1.98 12.43 18.89
N GLY A 67 -2.22 11.93 17.68
CA GLY A 67 -1.46 10.84 17.07
C GLY A 67 -0.12 11.32 16.50
N VAL A 68 0.78 10.37 16.24
CA VAL A 68 2.12 10.64 15.73
C VAL A 68 2.09 11.50 14.46
N LEU A 69 1.12 11.28 13.56
CA LEU A 69 1.04 12.04 12.32
C LEU A 69 0.76 13.53 12.56
N ASN A 70 -0.20 13.86 13.42
CA ASN A 70 -0.52 15.25 13.76
C ASN A 70 0.64 15.92 14.49
N THR A 71 1.29 15.22 15.42
CA THR A 71 2.47 15.74 16.13
C THR A 71 3.62 16.04 15.17
N VAL A 72 3.91 15.16 14.22
CA VAL A 72 4.96 15.39 13.21
C VAL A 72 4.60 16.56 12.29
N LEU A 73 3.34 16.66 11.83
CA LEU A 73 2.89 17.76 10.97
C LEU A 73 2.95 19.13 11.70
N LEU A 74 2.57 19.18 12.97
CA LEU A 74 2.71 20.37 13.83
C LEU A 74 4.17 20.74 14.04
N GLN A 75 5.05 19.77 14.31
CA GLN A 75 6.49 20.00 14.48
C GLN A 75 7.18 20.49 13.20
N LEU A 76 6.71 20.03 12.03
CA LEU A 76 7.19 20.49 10.72
C LEU A 76 6.63 21.87 10.33
N GLY A 77 5.72 22.46 11.12
CA GLY A 77 5.08 23.74 10.82
C GLY A 77 4.17 23.70 9.60
N LEU A 78 3.75 22.49 9.15
CA LEU A 78 2.86 22.31 7.99
C LEU A 78 1.40 22.59 8.34
N ILE A 79 1.03 22.55 9.63
CA ILE A 79 -0.31 22.81 10.15
C ILE A 79 -0.21 23.59 11.47
N ASP A 80 -1.17 24.49 11.73
CA ASP A 80 -1.23 25.28 12.97
C ASP A 80 -2.13 24.65 14.05
N HIS A 81 -3.06 23.78 13.63
CA HIS A 81 -4.00 23.08 14.51
C HIS A 81 -4.09 21.61 14.11
N PRO A 82 -4.27 20.68 15.08
CA PRO A 82 -4.36 19.25 14.79
C PRO A 82 -5.56 18.97 13.88
N LEU A 83 -5.33 18.22 12.81
CA LEU A 83 -6.36 17.90 11.84
C LEU A 83 -7.29 16.82 12.43
N GLU A 84 -8.33 17.25 13.13
CA GLU A 84 -9.41 16.37 13.62
C GLU A 84 -10.09 15.61 12.48
N ALA A 85 -10.11 16.20 11.29
CA ALA A 85 -10.66 15.62 10.06
C ALA A 85 -9.80 14.49 9.45
N LEU A 86 -8.65 14.14 10.02
CA LEU A 86 -7.91 12.93 9.60
C LEU A 86 -8.54 11.66 10.17
N LEU A 87 -9.21 11.75 11.31
CA LEU A 87 -9.93 10.65 11.93
C LEU A 87 -11.27 10.46 11.20
N PHE A 88 -11.54 9.24 10.73
CA PHE A 88 -12.78 8.85 10.01
C PHE A 88 -12.97 9.45 8.59
N ASN A 89 -11.92 9.97 7.96
CA ASN A 89 -11.99 10.44 6.57
C ASN A 89 -11.63 9.33 5.56
N SER A 90 -12.15 9.43 4.33
CA SER A 90 -11.85 8.53 3.22
C SER A 90 -10.35 8.39 2.95
N PHE A 91 -9.56 9.43 3.20
CA PHE A 91 -8.10 9.38 3.08
C PHE A 91 -7.46 8.39 4.06
N ALA A 92 -7.80 8.49 5.36
CA ALA A 92 -7.33 7.60 6.41
C ALA A 92 -7.71 6.14 6.13
N VAL A 93 -8.95 5.92 5.69
CA VAL A 93 -9.43 4.60 5.27
C VAL A 93 -8.59 4.08 4.10
N THR A 94 -8.35 4.91 3.08
CA THR A 94 -7.56 4.49 1.91
C THR A 94 -6.13 4.12 2.30
N ILE A 95 -5.42 4.94 3.08
CA ILE A 95 -4.05 4.62 3.53
C ILE A 95 -4.02 3.32 4.31
N THR A 96 -4.96 3.14 5.24
CA THR A 96 -5.06 1.93 6.05
C THR A 96 -5.27 0.70 5.18
N LEU A 97 -6.18 0.78 4.21
CA LEU A 97 -6.45 -0.32 3.27
C LEU A 97 -5.26 -0.59 2.35
N VAL A 98 -4.59 0.45 1.83
CA VAL A 98 -3.37 0.29 1.02
C VAL A 98 -2.32 -0.47 1.82
N HIS A 99 -2.03 -0.04 3.06
CA HIS A 99 -1.08 -0.76 3.91
C HIS A 99 -1.49 -2.22 4.17
N VAL A 100 -2.78 -2.49 4.36
CA VAL A 100 -3.29 -3.85 4.61
C VAL A 100 -3.16 -4.76 3.38
N TYR A 101 -3.44 -4.23 2.18
CA TYR A 101 -3.46 -5.03 0.95
C TYR A 101 -2.15 -5.02 0.17
N LEU A 102 -1.23 -4.08 0.44
CA LEU A 102 0.03 -3.96 -0.26
C LEU A 102 0.87 -5.25 -0.22
N PRO A 103 1.07 -5.93 0.93
CA PRO A 103 1.87 -7.16 0.96
C PRO A 103 1.27 -8.29 0.11
N PHE A 104 -0.06 -8.40 0.12
CA PHE A 104 -0.79 -9.37 -0.70
C PHE A 104 -0.66 -9.04 -2.19
N CYS A 105 -0.77 -7.77 -2.56
CA CYS A 105 -0.59 -7.33 -3.94
C CYS A 105 0.84 -7.59 -4.44
N ILE A 106 1.85 -7.35 -3.60
CA ILE A 106 3.26 -7.69 -3.90
C ILE A 106 3.40 -9.19 -4.18
N LEU A 107 2.79 -10.05 -3.37
CA LEU A 107 2.82 -11.50 -3.60
C LEU A 107 2.25 -11.88 -4.97
N LEU A 108 1.10 -11.32 -5.35
CA LEU A 108 0.49 -11.57 -6.66
C LEU A 108 1.37 -11.10 -7.82
N VAL A 109 1.95 -9.89 -7.70
CA VAL A 109 2.88 -9.35 -8.71
C VAL A 109 4.12 -10.22 -8.83
N VAL A 110 4.72 -10.64 -7.72
CA VAL A 110 5.90 -11.52 -7.73
C VAL A 110 5.56 -12.85 -8.39
N ALA A 111 4.42 -13.46 -8.08
CA ALA A 111 3.98 -14.70 -8.71
C ALA A 111 3.85 -14.54 -10.24
N SER A 112 3.22 -13.46 -10.71
CA SER A 112 3.07 -13.17 -12.13
C SER A 112 4.39 -12.88 -12.85
N LEU A 113 5.27 -12.05 -12.26
CA LEU A 113 6.57 -11.71 -12.87
C LEU A 113 7.54 -12.89 -12.88
N SER A 114 7.43 -13.81 -11.91
CA SER A 114 8.30 -15.00 -11.84
C SER A 114 8.06 -15.98 -12.98
N GLU A 115 6.89 -15.95 -13.64
CA GLU A 115 6.59 -16.76 -14.82
C GLU A 115 7.27 -16.22 -16.09
N ILE A 116 7.60 -14.92 -16.12
CA ILE A 116 8.22 -14.27 -17.27
C ILE A 116 9.72 -14.60 -17.27
N LYS A 117 10.13 -15.45 -18.22
CA LYS A 117 11.54 -15.80 -18.44
C LYS A 117 12.36 -14.56 -18.79
N ARG A 118 13.56 -14.46 -18.22
CA ARG A 118 14.47 -13.33 -18.47
C ARG A 118 14.89 -13.23 -19.93
N ASP A 119 15.04 -14.37 -20.62
CA ASP A 119 15.39 -14.43 -22.04
C ASP A 119 14.39 -13.65 -22.92
N LEU A 120 13.11 -13.58 -22.53
CA LEU A 120 12.10 -12.79 -23.25
C LEU A 120 12.32 -11.28 -23.06
N ILE A 121 12.79 -10.87 -21.88
CA ILE A 121 13.09 -9.47 -21.56
C ILE A 121 14.35 -9.04 -22.30
N ASP A 122 15.38 -9.89 -22.34
CA ASP A 122 16.63 -9.61 -23.03
C ASP A 122 16.41 -9.60 -24.55
N ALA A 123 15.61 -10.52 -25.11
CA ALA A 123 15.22 -10.50 -26.52
C ALA A 123 14.40 -9.26 -26.90
N ALA A 124 13.53 -8.77 -26.02
CA ALA A 124 12.79 -7.52 -26.25
C ALA A 124 13.75 -6.32 -26.32
N ARG A 125 14.74 -6.26 -25.42
CA ARG A 125 15.78 -5.22 -25.45
C ARG A 125 16.61 -5.26 -26.73
N ASP A 126 16.97 -6.45 -27.19
CA ASP A 126 17.73 -6.64 -28.44
C ASP A 126 16.92 -6.19 -29.68
N LEU A 127 15.58 -6.24 -29.62
CA LEU A 127 14.70 -5.75 -30.69
C LEU A 127 14.54 -4.22 -30.71
N GLY A 128 15.16 -3.49 -29.77
CA GLY A 128 15.18 -2.03 -29.74
C GLY A 128 14.10 -1.38 -28.88
N THR A 129 13.56 -2.07 -27.87
CA THR A 129 12.71 -1.46 -26.82
C THR A 129 13.46 -1.23 -25.52
#